data_AF-A0A9W2ZQP2-F1
#
_entry.id   AF-A0A9W2ZQP2-F1
#
_cell.length_a   1.000
_cell.length_b   1.000
_cell.length_c   1.000
_cell.angle_alpha   90.00
_cell.angle_beta   90.00
_cell.angle_gamma   90.00
#
_symmetry.space_group_name_H-M   'P 1'
#
loop_
_entity.id
_entity.type
_entity.pdbx_description
1 polymer ?
#
loop_
_entity_poly.entity_id
_entity_poly.type
_entity_poly.pdbx_seq_one_letter_code
_entity_poly.pdbx_strand_id
1 'polypeptide(L)'
;MSEMQSVIPNFHQAKNRTLKWLQLEMDSLLQKNDVDTEFSSKWGNFTSFTRQIIELESKFECLLKTKTKENLNILQMKEYCELKKASNLAKEKLLNNLEEELALLKTEKLSLKTVSQNKVNLKQLTEESNMFSQHLGLKMTKVKGGWLQFVFTLIDVNKPDSCYFFSLKVDSSKKYIVADCQPEIKDMDHLVEKLNSTNNLKAFVHAVRRRFVSSTKNN
;
A
#
# COMPACT_ATOMS: atom_id res chain seq x y z
N MET A 1 -26.73 -10.75 -41.14
CA MET A 1 -26.94 -12.17 -41.52
C MET A 1 -28.31 -12.42 -42.14
N SER A 2 -29.38 -11.70 -41.75
CA SER A 2 -30.75 -11.93 -42.24
C SER A 2 -30.96 -11.61 -43.74
N GLU A 3 -30.35 -10.54 -44.27
CA GLU A 3 -30.50 -10.18 -45.69
C GLU A 3 -29.83 -11.19 -46.65
N MET A 4 -28.63 -11.67 -46.33
CA MET A 4 -27.90 -12.67 -47.14
C MET A 4 -28.63 -14.02 -47.22
N GLN A 5 -29.35 -14.42 -46.17
CA GLN A 5 -30.14 -15.65 -46.15
C GLN A 5 -31.36 -15.59 -47.10
N SER A 6 -31.83 -14.39 -47.45
CA SER A 6 -32.96 -14.20 -48.37
C SER A 6 -32.54 -14.12 -49.85
N VAL A 7 -31.31 -13.69 -50.13
CA VAL A 7 -30.79 -13.48 -51.50
C VAL A 7 -30.34 -14.79 -52.14
N ILE A 8 -29.76 -15.70 -51.36
CA ILE A 8 -29.25 -17.00 -51.84
C ILE A 8 -30.36 -17.89 -52.44
N PRO A 9 -31.53 -18.07 -51.79
CA PRO A 9 -32.64 -18.85 -52.36
C PRO A 9 -33.19 -18.23 -53.66
N ASN A 10 -33.29 -16.90 -53.72
CA ASN A 10 -33.79 -16.18 -54.89
C ASN A 10 -32.82 -16.32 -56.08
N PHE A 11 -31.52 -16.28 -55.84
CA PHE A 11 -30.50 -16.49 -56.86
C PHE A 11 -30.52 -17.94 -57.40
N HIS A 12 -30.61 -18.93 -56.52
CA HIS A 12 -30.77 -20.33 -56.93
C HIS A 12 -32.06 -20.57 -57.72
N GLN A 13 -33.17 -19.94 -57.32
CA GLN A 13 -34.43 -20.05 -58.04
C GLN A 13 -34.36 -19.40 -59.44
N ALA A 14 -33.73 -18.22 -59.55
CA ALA A 14 -33.49 -17.58 -60.84
C ALA A 14 -32.62 -18.45 -61.76
N LYS A 15 -31.55 -19.05 -61.23
CA LYS A 15 -30.67 -20.00 -61.94
C LYS A 15 -31.42 -21.24 -62.44
N ASN A 16 -32.28 -21.82 -61.61
CA ASN A 16 -33.05 -22.99 -62.01
C ASN A 16 -34.09 -22.66 -63.08
N ARG A 17 -34.67 -21.45 -63.07
CA ARG A 17 -35.57 -20.98 -64.12
C ARG A 17 -34.84 -20.77 -65.44
N THR A 18 -33.65 -20.17 -65.42
CA THR A 18 -32.85 -19.99 -66.64
C THR A 18 -32.37 -21.31 -67.22
N LEU A 19 -31.86 -22.24 -66.40
CA LEU A 19 -31.48 -23.59 -66.84
C LEU A 19 -32.65 -24.38 -67.43
N LYS A 20 -33.84 -24.28 -66.82
CA LYS A 20 -35.05 -24.95 -67.32
C LYS A 20 -35.54 -24.33 -68.63
N TRP A 21 -35.48 -23.00 -68.77
CA TRP A 21 -35.77 -22.32 -70.03
C TRP A 21 -34.79 -22.73 -71.13
N LEU A 22 -33.51 -22.86 -70.81
CA LEU A 22 -32.48 -23.33 -71.76
C LEU A 22 -32.69 -24.75 -72.23
N GLN A 23 -33.06 -25.65 -71.32
CA GLN A 23 -33.39 -27.02 -71.67
C GLN A 23 -34.54 -27.07 -72.69
N LEU A 24 -35.61 -26.32 -72.42
CA LEU A 24 -36.79 -26.25 -73.29
C LEU A 24 -36.47 -25.63 -74.66
N GLU A 25 -35.62 -24.59 -74.70
CA GLU A 25 -35.20 -23.95 -75.95
C GLU A 25 -34.29 -24.89 -76.78
N MET A 26 -33.36 -25.60 -76.13
CA MET A 26 -32.52 -26.61 -76.81
C MET A 26 -33.34 -27.77 -77.38
N ASP A 27 -34.35 -28.26 -76.64
CA ASP A 27 -35.24 -29.33 -77.08
C ASP A 27 -36.12 -28.88 -78.26
N SER A 28 -36.57 -27.62 -78.26
CA SER A 28 -37.30 -26.98 -79.37
C SER A 28 -36.45 -26.84 -80.64
N LEU A 29 -35.14 -26.58 -80.48
CA LEU A 29 -34.18 -26.39 -81.58
C LEU A 29 -33.73 -27.71 -82.22
N LEU A 30 -33.61 -28.81 -81.46
CA LEU A 30 -33.30 -30.14 -82.01
C LEU A 30 -34.41 -30.67 -82.95
N GLN A 31 -35.62 -30.11 -82.89
CA GLN A 31 -36.71 -30.42 -83.82
C GLN A 31 -36.66 -29.63 -85.14
N LYS A 32 -35.88 -28.54 -85.22
CA LYS A 32 -35.76 -27.69 -86.42
C LYS A 32 -34.33 -27.74 -86.95
N ASN A 33 -34.08 -28.61 -87.94
CA ASN A 33 -32.80 -28.75 -88.66
C ASN A 33 -32.47 -27.51 -89.54
N ASP A 34 -32.34 -26.33 -88.95
CA ASP A 34 -31.91 -25.14 -89.68
C ASP A 34 -30.83 -24.38 -88.89
N VAL A 35 -29.57 -24.51 -89.33
CA VAL A 35 -28.40 -23.86 -88.74
C VAL A 35 -28.09 -22.64 -89.59
N ASP A 36 -28.82 -21.55 -89.35
CA ASP A 36 -28.59 -20.27 -90.03
C ASP A 36 -27.63 -19.35 -89.25
N THR A 37 -27.01 -18.40 -89.94
CA THR A 37 -26.05 -17.39 -89.46
C THR A 37 -26.56 -16.59 -88.24
N GLU A 38 -27.88 -16.37 -88.14
CA GLU A 38 -28.53 -15.70 -87.02
C GLU A 38 -28.50 -16.53 -85.71
N PHE A 39 -28.56 -17.87 -85.82
CA PHE A 39 -28.45 -18.79 -84.69
C PHE A 39 -27.05 -18.75 -84.06
N SER A 40 -26.01 -18.73 -84.90
CA SER A 40 -24.62 -18.63 -84.44
C SER A 40 -24.35 -17.34 -83.64
N SER A 41 -24.93 -16.21 -84.06
CA SER A 41 -24.82 -14.93 -83.33
C SER A 41 -25.57 -14.95 -81.99
N LYS A 42 -26.81 -15.44 -81.96
CA LYS A 42 -27.60 -15.58 -80.72
C LYS A 42 -26.91 -16.55 -79.73
N TRP A 43 -26.35 -17.65 -80.23
CA TRP A 43 -25.58 -18.60 -79.44
C TRP A 43 -24.26 -18.01 -78.91
N GLY A 44 -23.55 -17.21 -79.72
CA GLY A 44 -22.37 -16.46 -79.30
C GLY A 44 -22.65 -15.48 -78.16
N ASN A 45 -23.76 -14.75 -78.24
CA ASN A 45 -24.20 -13.83 -77.18
C ASN A 45 -24.59 -14.57 -75.90
N PHE A 46 -25.28 -15.70 -76.04
CA PHE A 46 -25.68 -16.55 -74.93
C PHE A 46 -24.46 -17.19 -74.21
N THR A 47 -23.49 -17.69 -74.96
CA THR A 47 -22.25 -18.24 -74.40
C THR A 47 -21.40 -17.17 -73.71
N SER A 48 -21.38 -15.94 -74.24
CA SER A 48 -20.76 -14.80 -73.56
C SER A 48 -21.47 -14.45 -72.24
N PHE A 49 -22.81 -14.44 -72.23
CA PHE A 49 -23.60 -14.13 -71.03
C PHE A 49 -23.46 -15.20 -69.94
N THR A 50 -23.50 -16.49 -70.30
CA THR A 50 -23.28 -17.59 -69.34
C THR A 50 -21.87 -17.57 -68.75
N ARG A 51 -20.86 -17.23 -69.56
CA ARG A 51 -19.49 -17.00 -69.06
C ARG A 51 -19.44 -15.89 -68.01
N GLN A 52 -20.13 -14.77 -68.24
CA GLN A 52 -20.21 -13.67 -67.28
C GLN A 52 -20.90 -14.08 -65.97
N ILE A 53 -21.96 -14.88 -66.03
CA ILE A 53 -22.64 -15.41 -64.83
C ILE A 53 -21.68 -16.28 -64.00
N ILE A 54 -20.96 -17.21 -64.64
CA ILE A 54 -20.00 -18.09 -63.95
C ILE A 54 -18.88 -17.25 -63.31
N GLU A 55 -18.39 -16.23 -64.00
CA GLU A 55 -17.36 -15.33 -63.46
C GLU A 55 -17.86 -14.54 -62.24
N LEU A 56 -19.11 -14.05 -62.28
CA LEU A 56 -19.73 -13.37 -61.14
C LEU A 56 -19.96 -14.31 -59.96
N GLU A 57 -20.39 -15.56 -60.20
CA GLU A 57 -20.53 -16.59 -59.16
C GLU A 57 -19.18 -16.86 -58.47
N SER A 58 -18.11 -17.03 -59.26
CA SER A 58 -16.75 -17.23 -58.74
C SER A 58 -16.27 -16.05 -57.90
N LYS A 59 -16.50 -14.81 -58.35
CA LYS A 59 -16.16 -13.60 -57.60
C LYS A 59 -16.94 -13.51 -56.29
N PHE A 60 -18.23 -13.86 -56.30
CA PHE A 60 -19.07 -13.85 -55.10
C PHE A 60 -18.59 -14.87 -54.06
N GLU A 61 -18.27 -16.09 -54.48
CA GLU A 61 -17.69 -17.11 -53.58
C GLU A 61 -16.35 -16.67 -52.98
N CYS A 62 -15.48 -16.05 -53.79
CA CYS A 62 -14.21 -15.52 -53.33
C CYS A 62 -14.39 -14.42 -52.28
N LEU A 63 -15.34 -13.51 -52.50
CA LEU A 63 -15.70 -12.45 -51.55
C LEU A 63 -16.26 -13.01 -50.25
N LEU A 64 -17.15 -14.00 -50.33
CA LEU A 64 -17.68 -14.69 -49.15
C LEU A 64 -16.57 -15.34 -48.33
N LYS A 65 -15.66 -16.10 -48.96
CA LYS A 65 -14.52 -16.74 -48.28
C LYS A 65 -13.60 -15.73 -47.61
N THR A 66 -13.39 -14.59 -48.27
CA THR A 66 -12.56 -13.51 -47.70
C THR A 66 -13.24 -12.88 -46.48
N LYS A 67 -14.54 -12.55 -46.59
CA LYS A 67 -15.29 -11.93 -45.49
C LYS A 67 -15.44 -12.85 -44.29
N THR A 68 -15.64 -14.15 -44.49
CA THR A 68 -15.69 -15.11 -43.39
C THR A 68 -14.35 -15.21 -42.68
N LYS A 69 -13.24 -15.25 -43.42
CA LYS A 69 -11.88 -15.25 -42.86
C LYS A 69 -11.58 -13.97 -42.06
N GLU A 70 -11.94 -12.80 -42.59
CA GLU A 70 -11.79 -11.52 -41.89
C GLU A 70 -12.57 -11.51 -40.57
N ASN A 71 -13.82 -11.97 -40.58
CA ASN A 71 -14.65 -12.04 -39.37
C ASN A 71 -14.07 -13.00 -38.32
N LEU A 72 -13.51 -14.13 -38.75
CA LEU A 72 -12.84 -15.07 -37.85
C LEU A 72 -11.62 -14.43 -37.18
N ASN A 73 -10.79 -13.73 -37.95
CA ASN A 73 -9.63 -13.02 -37.43
C ASN A 73 -10.04 -11.93 -36.42
N ILE A 74 -11.11 -11.19 -36.71
CA ILE A 74 -11.65 -10.17 -35.79
C ILE A 74 -12.11 -10.83 -34.49
N LEU A 75 -12.79 -11.98 -34.55
CA LEU A 75 -13.27 -12.68 -33.36
C LEU A 75 -12.11 -13.17 -32.49
N GLN A 76 -11.10 -13.79 -33.09
CA GLN A 76 -9.88 -14.24 -32.40
C GLN A 76 -9.14 -13.06 -31.76
N MET A 77 -9.02 -11.93 -32.48
CA MET A 77 -8.39 -10.73 -31.95
C MET A 77 -9.16 -10.15 -30.76
N LYS A 78 -10.51 -10.14 -30.82
CA LYS A 78 -11.36 -9.68 -29.71
C LYS A 78 -11.17 -10.53 -28.47
N GLU A 79 -11.21 -11.85 -28.61
CA GLU A 79 -10.99 -12.80 -27.51
C GLU A 79 -9.60 -12.59 -26.87
N TYR A 80 -8.56 -12.44 -27.70
CA TYR A 80 -7.21 -12.13 -27.23
C TYR A 80 -7.14 -10.82 -26.43
N CYS A 81 -7.78 -9.75 -26.94
CA CYS A 81 -7.83 -8.47 -26.25
C CYS A 81 -8.55 -8.57 -24.90
N GLU A 82 -9.64 -9.33 -24.80
CA GLU A 82 -10.38 -9.52 -23.55
C GLU A 82 -9.55 -10.27 -22.50
N LEU A 83 -8.91 -11.37 -22.91
CA LEU A 83 -7.99 -12.12 -22.04
C LEU A 83 -6.84 -11.24 -21.55
N LYS A 84 -6.25 -10.43 -22.45
CA LYS A 84 -5.15 -9.53 -22.09
C LYS A 84 -5.60 -8.44 -21.11
N LYS A 85 -6.79 -7.87 -21.30
CA LYS A 85 -7.38 -6.88 -20.38
C LYS A 85 -7.62 -7.48 -19.00
N ALA A 86 -8.19 -8.68 -18.92
CA ALA A 86 -8.42 -9.38 -17.65
C ALA A 86 -7.09 -9.67 -16.93
N SER A 87 -6.07 -10.12 -17.64
CA SER A 87 -4.73 -10.35 -17.08
C SER A 87 -4.08 -9.07 -16.54
N ASN A 88 -4.16 -7.97 -17.30
CA ASN A 88 -3.62 -6.68 -16.86
C ASN A 88 -4.34 -6.15 -15.62
N LEU A 89 -5.67 -6.26 -15.58
CA LEU A 89 -6.47 -5.86 -14.42
C LEU A 89 -6.09 -6.66 -13.16
N ALA A 90 -5.85 -7.97 -13.30
CA ALA A 90 -5.40 -8.80 -12.19
C ALA A 90 -4.01 -8.39 -11.69
N LYS A 91 -3.09 -8.06 -12.61
CA LYS A 91 -1.75 -7.56 -12.25
C LYS A 91 -1.81 -6.21 -11.53
N GLU A 92 -2.65 -5.30 -12.00
CA GLU A 92 -2.82 -3.98 -11.38
C GLU A 92 -3.37 -4.09 -9.96
N LYS A 93 -4.37 -4.94 -9.74
CA LYS A 93 -4.87 -5.24 -8.39
C LYS A 93 -3.77 -5.81 -7.48
N LEU A 94 -2.97 -6.75 -7.99
CA LEU A 94 -1.87 -7.32 -7.22
C LEU A 94 -0.81 -6.26 -6.87
N LEU A 95 -0.48 -5.39 -7.82
CA LEU A 95 0.49 -4.32 -7.62
C LEU A 95 0.02 -3.33 -6.55
N ASN A 96 -1.24 -2.91 -6.59
CA ASN A 96 -1.83 -2.03 -5.58
C ASN A 96 -1.80 -2.68 -4.18
N ASN A 97 -2.15 -3.96 -4.08
CA ASN A 97 -2.11 -4.69 -2.80
C ASN A 97 -0.68 -4.77 -2.24
N LEU A 98 0.31 -5.03 -3.09
CA LEU A 98 1.72 -5.08 -2.68
C LEU A 98 2.24 -3.69 -2.25
N GLU A 99 1.83 -2.63 -2.94
CA GLU A 99 2.19 -1.26 -2.55
C GLU A 99 1.61 -0.88 -1.18
N GLU A 100 0.37 -1.28 -0.90
CA GLU A 100 -0.26 -1.08 0.41
C GLU A 100 0.48 -1.86 1.51
N GLU A 101 0.80 -3.14 1.26
CA GLU A 101 1.54 -3.97 2.21
C GLU A 101 2.95 -3.39 2.51
N LEU A 102 3.65 -2.90 1.48
CA LEU A 102 4.94 -2.23 1.64
C LEU A 102 4.82 -0.93 2.44
N ALA A 103 3.74 -0.17 2.26
CA ALA A 103 3.49 1.04 3.03
C ALA A 103 3.31 0.73 4.52
N LEU A 104 2.52 -0.31 4.85
CA LEU A 104 2.31 -0.77 6.23
C LEU A 104 3.63 -1.21 6.87
N LEU A 105 4.39 -2.08 6.20
CA LEU A 105 5.69 -2.55 6.70
C LEU A 105 6.68 -1.40 6.93
N LYS A 106 6.68 -0.37 6.08
CA LYS A 106 7.53 0.80 6.24
C LYS A 106 7.18 1.58 7.51
N THR A 107 5.89 1.74 7.81
CA THR A 107 5.45 2.42 9.04
C THR A 107 5.81 1.63 10.30
N GLU A 108 5.64 0.31 10.28
CA GLU A 108 6.02 -0.56 11.40
C GLU A 108 7.54 -0.52 11.66
N LYS A 109 8.35 -0.58 10.60
CA LYS A 109 9.81 -0.48 10.74
C LYS A 109 10.24 0.86 11.37
N LEU A 110 9.58 1.96 11.03
CA LEU A 110 9.85 3.26 11.62
C LEU A 110 9.49 3.29 13.11
N SER A 111 8.32 2.77 13.49
CA SER A 111 7.91 2.72 14.90
C SER A 111 8.85 1.85 15.74
N LEU A 112 9.26 0.69 15.23
CA LEU A 112 10.25 -0.18 15.87
C LEU A 112 11.61 0.51 16.05
N LYS A 113 12.05 1.26 15.04
CA LYS A 113 13.31 2.03 15.12
C LYS A 113 13.23 3.09 16.22
N THR A 114 12.13 3.83 16.31
CA THR A 114 11.91 4.83 17.38
C THR A 114 11.87 4.17 18.76
N VAL A 115 11.17 3.05 18.92
CA VAL A 115 11.14 2.30 20.19
C VAL A 115 12.54 1.81 20.57
N SER A 116 13.31 1.30 19.62
CA SER A 116 14.68 0.85 19.85
C SER A 116 15.60 2.00 20.25
N GLN A 117 15.54 3.13 19.55
CA GLN A 117 16.30 4.34 19.89
C GLN A 117 15.94 4.87 21.27
N ASN A 118 14.65 4.92 21.62
CA ASN A 118 14.21 5.32 22.96
C ASN A 118 14.72 4.36 24.03
N LYS A 119 14.73 3.04 23.78
CA LYS A 119 15.29 2.06 24.71
C LYS A 119 16.80 2.25 24.91
N VAL A 120 17.55 2.51 23.84
CA VAL A 120 19.00 2.77 23.93
C VAL A 120 19.26 4.06 24.72
N ASN A 121 18.55 5.14 24.41
CA ASN A 121 18.68 6.41 25.13
C ASN A 121 18.31 6.27 26.61
N LEU A 122 17.25 5.51 26.94
CA LEU A 122 16.88 5.25 28.33
C LEU A 122 17.97 4.47 29.07
N LYS A 123 18.56 3.44 28.46
CA LYS A 123 19.67 2.70 29.06
C LYS A 123 20.86 3.62 29.36
N GLN A 124 21.25 4.44 28.37
CA GLN A 124 22.35 5.39 28.55
C GLN A 124 22.05 6.39 29.69
N LEU A 125 20.85 6.97 29.72
CA LEU A 125 20.43 7.88 30.81
C LEU A 125 20.42 7.17 32.17
N THR A 126 20.02 5.90 32.24
CA THR A 126 20.08 5.13 33.49
C THR A 126 21.51 4.84 33.93
N GLU A 127 22.41 4.55 33.00
CA GLU A 127 23.84 4.34 33.27
C GLU A 127 24.50 5.64 33.76
N GLU A 128 24.25 6.75 33.08
CA GLU A 128 24.71 8.08 33.50
C GLU A 128 24.17 8.44 34.89
N SER A 129 22.87 8.24 35.14
CA SER A 129 22.27 8.48 36.46
C SER A 129 22.89 7.60 37.55
N ASN A 130 23.21 6.34 37.25
CA ASN A 130 23.87 5.44 38.20
C ASN A 130 25.31 5.88 38.47
N MET A 131 26.05 6.28 37.44
CA MET A 131 27.41 6.83 37.58
C MET A 131 27.42 8.07 38.48
N PHE A 132 26.51 9.02 38.26
CA PHE A 132 26.37 10.19 39.14
C PHE A 132 25.98 9.81 40.56
N SER A 133 25.06 8.85 40.72
CA SER A 133 24.63 8.40 42.04
C SER A 133 25.76 7.78 42.84
N GLN A 134 26.62 6.99 42.19
CA GLN A 134 27.79 6.36 42.79
C GLN A 134 28.88 7.38 43.13
N HIS A 135 29.20 8.30 42.21
CA HIS A 135 30.27 9.29 42.42
C HIS A 135 29.89 10.37 43.44
N LEU A 136 28.63 10.82 43.44
CA LEU A 136 28.17 11.87 44.36
C LEU A 136 27.68 11.31 45.71
N GLY A 137 27.44 10.00 45.79
CA GLY A 137 26.71 9.40 46.91
C GLY A 137 25.37 10.11 47.10
N LEU A 138 24.63 10.35 46.02
CA LEU A 138 23.35 11.04 46.02
C LEU A 138 22.41 10.44 44.98
N LYS A 139 21.25 9.95 45.44
CA LYS A 139 20.19 9.39 44.61
C LYS A 139 18.91 10.20 44.79
N MET A 140 18.24 10.53 43.69
CA MET A 140 16.92 11.18 43.70
C MET A 140 15.85 10.15 43.29
N THR A 141 14.86 9.93 44.13
CA THR A 141 13.78 8.97 43.89
C THR A 141 12.42 9.65 43.99
N LYS A 142 11.53 9.34 43.05
CA LYS A 142 10.14 9.82 43.11
C LYS A 142 9.35 8.92 44.06
N VAL A 143 8.72 9.52 45.05
CA VAL A 143 7.85 8.87 46.03
C VAL A 143 6.39 9.18 45.70
N LYS A 144 5.46 8.38 46.24
CA LYS A 144 4.01 8.60 46.07
C LYS A 144 3.62 10.01 46.53
N GLY A 145 2.58 10.58 45.93
CA GLY A 145 2.06 11.91 46.30
C GLY A 145 2.86 13.11 45.76
N GLY A 146 3.76 12.88 44.80
CA GLY A 146 4.54 13.93 44.14
C GLY A 146 5.76 14.40 44.95
N TRP A 147 6.16 13.64 45.96
CA TRP A 147 7.38 13.90 46.73
C TRP A 147 8.61 13.39 45.98
N LEU A 148 9.71 14.13 46.09
CA LEU A 148 11.02 13.76 45.60
C LEU A 148 11.95 13.53 46.79
N GLN A 149 12.42 12.31 46.98
CA GLN A 149 13.31 11.95 48.06
C GLN A 149 14.77 12.04 47.59
N PHE A 150 15.58 12.71 48.38
CA PHE A 150 17.02 12.82 48.19
C PHE A 150 17.69 11.92 49.19
N VAL A 151 18.37 10.87 48.71
CA VAL A 151 19.08 9.89 49.54
C VAL A 151 20.58 10.10 49.34
N PHE A 152 21.27 10.44 50.40
CA PHE A 152 22.71 10.55 50.46
C PHE A 152 23.34 9.30 51.06
N THR A 153 24.43 8.87 50.45
CA THR A 153 25.37 7.87 50.93
C THR A 153 26.76 8.49 50.99
N LEU A 154 27.74 7.75 51.51
CA LEU A 154 29.12 8.23 51.67
C LEU A 154 29.20 9.51 52.54
N ILE A 155 28.37 9.55 53.59
CA ILE A 155 28.35 10.63 54.58
C ILE A 155 29.25 10.28 55.77
N ASP A 156 29.10 9.08 56.31
CA ASP A 156 29.94 8.54 57.37
C ASP A 156 31.10 7.74 56.76
N VAL A 157 32.33 8.09 57.10
CA VAL A 157 33.54 7.39 56.64
C VAL A 157 33.62 5.99 57.23
N ASN A 158 33.11 5.78 58.44
CA ASN A 158 33.12 4.48 59.11
C ASN A 158 32.01 3.56 58.59
N LYS A 159 30.92 4.14 58.08
CA LYS A 159 29.73 3.41 57.58
C LYS A 159 29.24 4.03 56.26
N PRO A 160 29.99 3.86 55.15
CA PRO A 160 29.71 4.51 53.86
C PRO A 160 28.33 4.17 53.28
N ASP A 161 27.80 2.99 53.59
CA ASP A 161 26.49 2.51 53.12
C ASP A 161 25.29 3.08 53.91
N SER A 162 25.55 3.81 54.99
CA SER A 162 24.48 4.44 55.79
C SER A 162 23.75 5.48 54.95
N CYS A 163 22.41 5.36 54.91
CA CYS A 163 21.55 6.23 54.13
C CYS A 163 21.04 7.41 54.98
N TYR A 164 21.20 8.62 54.46
CA TYR A 164 20.70 9.87 55.03
C TYR A 164 19.76 10.48 54.01
N PHE A 165 18.55 10.90 54.37
CA PHE A 165 17.60 11.36 53.37
C PHE A 165 16.68 12.47 53.84
N PHE A 166 16.08 13.17 52.87
CA PHE A 166 14.94 14.07 53.07
C PHE A 166 14.01 14.00 51.87
N SER A 167 12.72 14.29 52.08
CA SER A 167 11.71 14.38 51.02
C SER A 167 11.36 15.84 50.75
N LEU A 168 11.32 16.22 49.48
CA LEU A 168 11.02 17.57 49.02
C LEU A 168 9.80 17.54 48.10
N LYS A 169 8.91 18.50 48.23
CA LYS A 169 7.80 18.72 47.29
C LYS A 169 7.63 20.21 47.03
N VAL A 170 7.05 20.54 45.90
CA VAL A 170 6.57 21.90 45.61
C VAL A 170 5.06 21.91 45.82
N ASP A 171 4.59 22.80 46.68
CA ASP A 171 3.17 22.98 46.96
C ASP A 171 2.50 23.84 45.86
N SER A 172 1.16 23.89 45.88
CA SER A 172 0.28 24.71 45.03
C SER A 172 0.71 26.18 44.96
N SER A 173 1.27 26.73 46.04
CA SER A 173 1.79 28.10 46.10
C SER A 173 3.21 28.26 45.51
N LYS A 174 3.71 27.27 44.77
CA LYS A 174 5.09 27.19 44.21
C LYS A 174 6.20 27.32 45.27
N LYS A 175 5.89 26.98 46.53
CA LYS A 175 6.87 26.94 47.63
C LYS A 175 7.36 25.51 47.84
N TYR A 176 8.65 25.38 48.14
CA TYR A 176 9.27 24.14 48.56
C TYR A 176 8.86 23.81 49.99
N ILE A 177 8.43 22.56 50.20
CA ILE A 177 8.14 21.96 51.50
C ILE A 177 9.02 20.71 51.67
N VAL A 178 9.51 20.50 52.89
CA VAL A 178 10.35 19.34 53.23
C VAL A 178 9.63 18.46 54.25
N ALA A 179 9.75 17.15 54.09
CA ALA A 179 9.24 16.14 55.02
C ALA A 179 10.27 15.00 55.16
N ASP A 180 10.04 14.10 56.12
CA ASP A 180 10.80 12.85 56.31
C ASP A 180 12.32 13.01 56.23
N CYS A 181 12.87 13.95 57.02
CA CYS A 181 14.32 14.15 57.12
C CYS A 181 14.91 13.20 58.17
N GLN A 182 15.81 12.31 57.76
CA GLN A 182 16.50 11.38 58.64
C GLN A 182 18.01 11.37 58.34
N PRO A 183 18.88 11.63 59.33
CA PRO A 183 18.60 12.13 60.70
C PRO A 183 17.94 13.51 60.70
N GLU A 184 17.30 13.87 61.82
CA GLU A 184 16.69 15.19 61.96
C GLU A 184 17.76 16.30 62.00
N ILE A 185 17.52 17.39 61.27
CA ILE A 185 18.42 18.55 61.21
C ILE A 185 17.72 19.73 61.91
N LYS A 186 18.37 20.29 62.94
CA LYS A 186 17.78 21.35 63.78
C LYS A 186 17.51 22.66 63.04
N ASP A 187 18.30 22.99 62.01
CA ASP A 187 18.18 24.23 61.23
C ASP A 187 17.38 24.08 59.92
N MET A 188 16.58 23.01 59.76
CA MET A 188 15.86 22.76 58.49
C MET A 188 14.89 23.86 58.10
N ASP A 189 14.12 24.41 59.03
CA ASP A 189 13.14 25.45 58.72
C ASP A 189 13.81 26.69 58.11
N HIS A 190 14.94 27.11 58.68
CA HIS A 190 15.74 28.21 58.15
C HIS A 190 16.33 27.89 56.76
N LEU A 191 16.75 26.64 56.53
CA LEU A 191 17.22 26.21 55.20
C LEU A 191 16.09 26.23 54.17
N VAL A 192 14.87 25.85 54.54
CA VAL A 192 13.68 25.87 53.67
C VAL A 192 13.22 27.30 53.39
N GLU A 193 13.24 28.19 54.36
CA GLU A 193 12.98 29.63 54.14
C GLU A 193 14.00 30.23 53.17
N LYS A 194 15.28 29.90 53.35
CA LYS A 194 16.34 30.33 52.43
C LYS A 194 16.16 29.75 51.03
N LEU A 195 15.74 28.49 50.91
CA LEU A 195 15.44 27.87 49.62
C LEU A 195 14.27 28.57 48.93
N ASN A 196 13.20 28.87 49.66
CA ASN A 196 12.03 29.57 49.13
C ASN A 196 12.31 31.02 48.74
N SER A 197 13.24 31.71 49.41
CA SER A 197 13.62 33.08 49.06
C SER A 197 14.63 33.16 47.91
N THR A 198 15.59 32.22 47.84
CA THR A 198 16.67 32.24 46.83
C THR A 198 16.41 31.36 45.60
N ASN A 199 15.45 30.44 45.68
CA ASN A 199 15.19 29.39 44.69
C ASN A 199 16.45 28.57 44.30
N ASN A 200 17.44 28.50 45.20
CA ASN A 200 18.72 27.85 44.94
C ASN A 200 18.77 26.44 45.54
N LEU A 201 18.20 25.47 44.82
CA LEU A 201 18.17 24.07 45.24
C LEU A 201 19.57 23.48 45.42
N LYS A 202 20.55 23.87 44.58
CA LYS A 202 21.94 23.38 44.70
C LYS A 202 22.55 23.79 46.03
N ALA A 203 22.45 25.07 46.40
CA ALA A 203 22.96 25.57 47.67
C ALA A 203 22.29 24.91 48.87
N PHE A 204 20.98 24.63 48.77
CA PHE A 204 20.23 23.90 49.78
C PHE A 204 20.72 22.45 49.95
N VAL A 205 20.85 21.68 48.86
CA VAL A 205 21.36 20.29 48.89
C VAL A 205 22.76 20.23 49.49
N HIS A 206 23.65 21.16 49.12
CA HIS A 206 24.97 21.27 49.74
C HIS A 206 24.92 21.62 51.23
N ALA A 207 24.01 22.51 51.62
CA ALA A 207 23.82 22.86 53.02
C ALA A 207 23.40 21.64 53.83
N VAL A 208 22.35 20.93 53.39
CA VAL A 208 21.83 19.70 54.01
C VAL A 208 22.92 18.63 54.13
N ARG A 209 23.67 18.36 53.04
CA ARG A 209 24.78 17.39 53.08
C ARG A 209 25.82 17.74 54.14
N ARG A 210 26.17 19.02 54.29
CA ARG A 210 27.09 19.46 55.35
C ARG A 210 26.55 19.18 56.76
N ARG A 211 25.24 19.34 56.98
CA ARG A 211 24.63 19.06 58.30
C ARG A 211 24.69 17.58 58.61
N PHE A 212 24.37 16.73 57.64
CA PHE A 212 24.50 15.27 57.81
C PHE A 212 25.95 14.87 58.15
N VAL A 213 26.95 15.44 57.49
CA VAL A 213 28.37 15.19 57.81
C VAL A 213 28.76 15.76 59.19
N SER A 214 28.20 16.89 59.63
CA SER A 214 28.44 17.41 60.98
C SER A 214 27.80 16.52 62.05
N SER A 215 26.63 15.94 61.78
CA SER A 215 25.95 15.03 62.71
C SER A 215 26.73 13.73 62.94
N THR A 216 27.56 13.28 62.00
CA THR A 216 28.39 12.06 62.16
C THR A 216 29.67 12.31 62.95
N LYS A 217 30.14 13.56 63.07
CA LYS A 217 31.35 13.92 63.83
C LYS A 217 31.09 14.20 65.31
N ASN A 218 29.83 14.42 65.69
CA ASN A 218 29.41 14.77 67.04
C ASN A 218 28.90 13.56 67.84
N ASN A 219 29.05 12.35 67.29
CA ASN A 219 28.81 11.05 67.95
C ASN A 219 30.13 10.30 68.04
#